data_AF-G7WLM1-F1
#
_entry.id   AF-G7WLM1-F1
#
_cell.length_a   1.000
_cell.length_b   1.000
_cell.length_c   1.000
_cell.angle_alpha   90.00
_cell.angle_beta   90.00
_cell.angle_gamma   90.00
#
_symmetry.space_group_name_H-M   'P 1'
#
loop_
_entity.id
_entity.type
_entity.pdbx_description
1 polymer ?
#
loop_
_entity_poly.entity_id
_entity_poly.type
_entity_poly.pdbx_seq_one_letter_code
_entity_poly.pdbx_strand_id
1 'polypeptide(L)' 'MNKKALEICASSGLVLLMILLLILVQTEAPEPMRPAGFVVAVLAFMILMGLAGFGLLRVEP' A
#
# COMPACT_ATOMS: atom_id res chain seq x y z
N MET A 1 7.71 19.21 -8.37
CA MET A 1 6.36 18.75 -8.78
C MET A 1 5.31 19.58 -8.07
N ASN A 2 4.17 19.83 -8.71
CA ASN A 2 3.07 20.57 -8.09
C ASN A 2 2.52 19.76 -6.89
N LYS A 3 2.24 20.38 -5.73
CA LYS A 3 1.86 19.66 -4.50
C LYS A 3 0.69 18.69 -4.73
N LYS A 4 -0.31 19.16 -5.50
CA LYS A 4 -1.47 18.36 -5.92
C LYS A 4 -1.09 17.13 -6.74
N ALA A 5 -0.10 17.24 -7.63
CA ALA A 5 0.36 16.11 -8.42
C ALA A 5 1.07 15.05 -7.55
N LEU A 6 1.74 15.48 -6.47
CA LEU A 6 2.44 14.57 -5.55
C LEU A 6 1.46 13.83 -4.64
N GLU A 7 0.42 14.51 -4.13
CA GLU A 7 -0.71 13.89 -3.42
C GLU A 7 -1.44 12.86 -4.30
N ILE A 8 -1.75 13.22 -5.56
CA ILE A 8 -2.42 12.33 -6.51
C ILE A 8 -1.54 11.13 -6.83
N CYS A 9 -0.25 11.33 -7.05
CA CYS A 9 0.69 10.24 -7.34
C CYS A 9 0.86 9.30 -6.14
N ALA A 10 0.97 9.83 -4.91
CA ALA A 10 1.03 9.02 -3.71
C ALA A 10 -0.26 8.23 -3.48
N SER A 11 -1.42 8.85 -3.64
CA SER A 11 -2.73 8.20 -3.48
C SER A 11 -2.96 7.10 -4.52
N SER A 12 -2.75 7.42 -5.81
CA SER A 12 -2.90 6.44 -6.89
C SER A 12 -1.88 5.30 -6.81
N GLY A 13 -0.64 5.59 -6.40
CA GLY A 13 0.39 4.59 -6.14
C GLY A 13 0.04 3.66 -4.99
N LEU A 14 -0.52 4.17 -3.89
CA LEU A 14 -0.96 3.36 -2.76
C LEU A 14 -2.10 2.41 -3.16
N VAL A 15 -3.08 2.87 -3.94
CA VAL A 15 -4.15 1.98 -4.44
C VAL A 15 -3.59 0.88 -5.34
N LEU A 16 -2.67 1.22 -6.25
CA LEU A 16 -1.99 0.22 -7.08
C LEU A 16 -1.23 -0.82 -6.25
N LEU A 17 -0.52 -0.36 -5.22
CA LEU A 17 0.25 -1.22 -4.33
C LEU A 17 -0.66 -2.16 -3.53
N MET A 18 -1.82 -1.70 -3.07
CA MET A 18 -2.83 -2.55 -2.43
C MET A 18 -3.30 -3.66 -3.37
N ILE A 19 -3.65 -3.32 -4.62
CA ILE A 19 -4.09 -4.31 -5.61
C ILE A 19 -3.02 -5.38 -5.86
N LEU A 20 -1.75 -4.96 -6.01
CA LEU A 20 -0.64 -5.89 -6.20
C LEU A 20 -0.45 -6.85 -5.02
N LEU A 21 -0.52 -6.34 -3.78
CA LEU A 21 -0.41 -7.17 -2.59
C LEU A 21 -1.54 -8.21 -2.52
N LEU A 22 -2.77 -7.83 -2.87
CA LEU A 22 -3.90 -8.76 -2.88
C LEU A 22 -3.77 -9.81 -3.98
N ILE A 23 -3.31 -9.42 -5.18
CA ILE A 23 -3.03 -10.37 -6.26
C ILE A 23 -1.96 -11.36 -5.81
N LEU A 24 -0.86 -10.88 -5.22
CA LEU A 24 0.24 -11.73 -4.76
C LEU A 24 -0.21 -12.76 -3.72
N VAL A 25 -1.03 -12.37 -2.75
CA VAL A 25 -1.61 -13.30 -1.78
C VAL A 25 -2.47 -14.36 -2.47
N GLN A 26 -3.26 -13.95 -3.46
CA GLN A 26 -4.12 -14.89 -4.17
C GLN A 26 -3.34 -15.82 -5.11
N THR A 27 -2.23 -15.38 -5.71
CA THR A 27 -1.44 -16.22 -6.65
C THR A 27 -0.45 -17.13 -5.95
N GLU A 28 0.22 -16.66 -4.90
CA GLU A 28 1.33 -17.37 -4.26
C GLU A 28 0.94 -18.12 -2.99
N ALA A 29 -0.13 -17.72 -2.28
CA ALA A 29 -0.50 -18.36 -1.02
C ALA A 29 -1.33 -19.64 -1.26
N PRO A 30 -1.01 -20.76 -0.59
CA PRO A 30 -1.84 -21.96 -0.59
C PRO A 30 -3.26 -21.68 -0.10
N GLU A 31 -4.27 -22.35 -0.67
CA GLU A 31 -5.70 -22.16 -0.29
C GLU A 31 -5.98 -22.08 1.23
N PRO A 32 -5.44 -22.97 2.09
CA PRO A 32 -5.69 -22.89 3.52
C PRO A 32 -5.01 -21.68 4.21
N MET A 33 -3.99 -21.09 3.59
CA MET A 33 -3.21 -19.97 4.14
C MET A 33 -3.59 -18.61 3.55
N ARG A 34 -4.38 -18.56 2.47
CA ARG A 34 -4.87 -17.31 1.86
C ARG A 34 -5.48 -16.32 2.87
N PRO A 35 -6.29 -16.74 3.87
CA PRO A 35 -6.82 -15.81 4.87
C PRO A 35 -5.73 -15.15 5.71
N ALA A 36 -4.73 -15.91 6.14
CA ALA A 36 -3.58 -15.40 6.90
C ALA A 36 -2.71 -14.50 6.02
N GLY A 37 -2.48 -14.88 4.75
CA GLY A 37 -1.77 -14.06 3.77
C GLY A 37 -2.45 -12.71 3.55
N PHE A 38 -3.79 -12.68 3.51
CA PHE A 38 -4.56 -11.45 3.35
C PHE A 38 -4.38 -10.51 4.54
N VAL A 39 -4.42 -11.03 5.77
CA VAL A 39 -4.18 -10.24 6.99
C VAL A 39 -2.77 -9.65 6.98
N VAL A 40 -1.76 -10.44 6.61
CA VAL A 40 -0.36 -9.97 6.52
C VAL A 40 -0.20 -8.90 5.45
N ALA A 41 -0.82 -9.07 4.28
CA ALA A 41 -0.78 -8.08 3.20
C ALA A 41 -1.45 -6.76 3.61
N VAL A 42 -2.59 -6.82 4.29
CA VAL A 42 -3.28 -5.62 4.81
C VAL A 42 -2.43 -4.94 5.89
N LEU A 43 -1.81 -5.70 6.79
CA LEU A 43 -0.91 -5.15 7.80
C LEU A 43 0.29 -4.43 7.16
N ALA A 44 0.93 -5.04 6.16
CA ALA A 44 2.01 -4.44 5.41
C ALA A 44 1.55 -3.14 4.70
N PHE A 45 0.36 -3.16 4.09
CA PHE A 45 -0.23 -1.99 3.45
C PHE A 45 -0.49 -0.84 4.44
N MET A 46 -1.00 -1.14 5.64
CA MET A 46 -1.22 -0.12 6.69
C MET A 46 0.08 0.56 7.11
N ILE A 47 1.16 -0.20 7.28
CA ILE A 47 2.49 0.35 7.61
C ILE A 47 2.98 1.25 6.47
N LEU A 48 2.86 0.80 5.22
CA LEU A 48 3.27 1.57 4.05
C LEU A 48 2.47 2.86 3.87
N MET A 49 1.15 2.82 4.10
CA MET A 49 0.31 4.02 4.14
C MET A 49 0.76 5.00 5.22
N GLY A 50 1.04 4.52 6.43
CA GLY A 50 1.55 5.35 7.52
C GLY A 50 2.89 6.02 7.18
N LEU A 51 3.81 5.25 6.58
CA LEU A 51 5.11 5.76 6.13
C LEU A 51 4.98 6.74 4.97
N ALA A 52 4.10 6.47 3.99
CA ALA A 52 3.83 7.37 2.89
C ALA A 52 3.24 8.69 3.40
N GLY A 53 2.29 8.64 4.34
CA GLY A 53 1.75 9.83 5.01
C GLY A 53 2.82 10.62 5.76
N PHE A 54 3.72 9.95 6.48
CA PHE A 54 4.83 10.61 7.17
C PHE A 54 5.85 11.22 6.20
N GLY A 55 6.14 10.54 5.09
CA GLY A 55 6.99 11.05 4.02
C GLY A 55 6.41 12.30 3.36
N LEU A 56 5.09 12.35 3.17
CA LEU A 56 4.39 13.54 2.68
C LEU A 56 4.51 14.71 3.68
N LEU A 57 4.30 14.45 4.98
CA LEU A 57 4.46 15.47 6.04
C LEU A 57 5.89 16.03 6.15
N ARG A 58 6.91 15.23 5.86
CA ARG A 58 8.32 15.66 5.89
C ARG A 58 8.72 16.44 4.63
N VAL A 59 7.96 16.30 3.54
CA VAL A 59 8.10 17.07 2.30
C VAL A 59 7.27 18.37 2.36
N GLU A 60 6.44 18.53 3.39
CA GLU A 60 5.76 19.78 3.74
C GLU A 60 6.76 20.78 4.36
N PRO A 61 6.90 22.01 3.81
CA PRO A 61 7.71 23.06 4.39
C PRO A 61 7.03 23.76 5.58
#